data_AF-W7UX73-F1
#
_entry.id   AF-W7UX73-F1
#
_cell.length_a   1.000
_cell.length_b   1.000
_cell.length_c   1.000
_cell.angle_alpha   90.00
_cell.angle_beta   90.00
_cell.angle_gamma   90.00
#
_symmetry.space_group_name_H-M   'P 1'
#
loop_
_entity.id
_entity.type
_entity.pdbx_description
1 polymer ?
#
loop_
_entity_poly.entity_id
_entity_poly.type
_entity_poly.pdbx_seq_one_letter_code
_entity_poly.pdbx_strand_id
1 'polypeptide(L)'
;MSLAVYIIVMAGVTYLIRMIPFTFFRKKIKSRFFRSFLYYIPYAVLSAMTIPAIFYTTHNIWTAVAGTAVAVVLAFLEMPLIVVALAASGTAFLVGIFM
;
A
#
# COMPACT_ATOMS: atom_id res chain seq x y z
N MET A 1 10.10 8.27 32.34
CA MET A 1 9.45 7.07 31.75
C MET A 1 10.34 6.55 30.64
N SER A 2 10.94 5.39 30.87
CA SER A 2 12.09 4.87 30.12
C SER A 2 11.67 4.34 28.75
N LEU A 3 12.36 4.78 27.70
CA LEU A 3 12.20 4.35 26.29
C LEU A 3 12.09 2.82 26.14
N ALA A 4 12.79 2.06 27.00
CA ALA A 4 12.74 0.61 27.07
C ALA A 4 11.32 0.04 27.32
N VAL A 5 10.50 0.69 28.15
CA VAL A 5 9.13 0.25 28.43
C VAL A 5 8.25 0.41 27.18
N TYR A 6 8.39 1.52 26.45
CA TYR A 6 7.68 1.73 25.19
C TYR A 6 8.06 0.69 24.13
N ILE A 7 9.35 0.35 24.03
CA ILE A 7 9.83 -0.68 23.08
C ILE A 7 9.23 -2.05 23.42
N ILE A 8 9.24 -2.44 24.70
CA ILE A 8 8.69 -3.73 25.15
C ILE A 8 7.18 -3.80 24.89
N VAL A 9 6.44 -2.73 25.19
CA VAL A 9 4.99 -2.67 24.95
C VAL A 9 4.69 -2.70 23.44
N MET A 10 5.43 -1.94 22.62
CA MET A 10 5.28 -1.94 21.17
C MET A 10 5.56 -3.34 20.60
N ALA A 11 6.65 -3.99 21.03
CA ALA A 11 7.00 -5.33 20.60
C ALA A 11 5.91 -6.35 20.98
N GLY A 12 5.43 -6.30 22.23
CA GLY A 12 4.37 -7.19 22.72
C GLY A 12 3.07 -7.04 21.93
N VAL A 13 2.60 -5.81 21.73
CA VAL A 13 1.35 -5.53 20.99
C VAL A 13 1.48 -5.92 19.52
N THR A 14 2.58 -5.54 18.87
CA THR A 14 2.81 -5.85 17.44
C THR A 14 2.89 -7.36 17.19
N TYR A 15 3.54 -8.08 18.10
CA TYR A 15 3.68 -9.53 18.00
C TYR A 15 2.36 -10.25 18.26
N LEU A 16 1.59 -9.84 19.27
CA LEU A 16 0.26 -10.40 19.54
C LEU A 16 -0.67 -10.22 18.33
N ILE A 17 -0.82 -9.00 17.82
CA ILE A 17 -1.75 -8.71 16.71
C ILE A 17 -1.37 -9.49 15.44
N ARG A 18 -0.07 -9.73 15.19
CA ARG A 18 0.37 -10.54 14.05
C ARG A 18 0.22 -12.03 14.30
N MET A 19 0.46 -12.53 15.51
CA MET A 19 0.43 -13.97 15.82
C MET A 19 -0.99 -14.53 16.02
N ILE A 20 -1.90 -13.72 16.54
CA ILE A 20 -3.32 -14.09 16.75
C ILE A 20 -4.00 -14.57 15.46
N PRO A 21 -3.95 -13.85 14.31
CA PRO A 21 -4.60 -14.31 13.10
C PRO A 21 -4.04 -15.64 12.60
N PHE A 22 -2.72 -15.87 12.69
CA PHE A 22 -2.12 -17.15 12.29
C PHE A 22 -2.48 -18.31 13.23
N THR A 23 -2.71 -18.03 14.51
CA THR A 23 -2.99 -19.07 15.51
C THR A 23 -4.47 -19.42 15.57
N PHE A 24 -5.37 -18.46 15.32
CA PHE A 24 -6.82 -18.66 15.37
C PHE A 24 -7.39 -19.23 14.06
N PHE A 25 -6.83 -18.86 12.90
CA PHE A 25 -7.24 -19.36 11.58
C PHE A 25 -6.58 -20.70 11.19
N ARG A 26 -6.39 -21.63 12.13
CA ARG A 26 -5.84 -22.97 11.83
C ARG A 26 -6.85 -23.97 11.24
N LYS A 27 -8.16 -23.65 11.21
CA LYS A 27 -9.16 -24.52 10.57
C LYS A 27 -9.26 -24.21 9.08
N LYS A 28 -9.15 -25.23 8.23
CA LYS A 28 -9.46 -25.14 6.78
C LYS A 28 -10.80 -24.43 6.63
N ILE A 29 -10.79 -23.22 6.09
CA ILE A 29 -12.00 -22.44 5.81
C ILE A 29 -12.79 -23.23 4.75
N LYS A 30 -13.79 -24.02 5.18
CA LYS A 30 -14.64 -24.83 4.29
C LYS A 30 -15.57 -23.96 3.43
N SER A 31 -15.82 -22.71 3.81
CA SER A 31 -16.70 -21.80 3.07
C SER A 31 -15.93 -21.00 2.01
N ARG A 32 -16.34 -21.13 0.75
CA ARG A 32 -15.81 -20.38 -0.41
C ARG A 32 -15.88 -18.86 -0.20
N PHE A 33 -16.85 -18.38 0.57
CA PHE A 33 -17.04 -16.96 0.87
C PHE A 33 -15.90 -16.39 1.72
N PHE A 34 -15.61 -16.98 2.88
CA PHE A 34 -14.56 -16.49 3.78
C PHE A 34 -13.16 -16.58 3.18
N ARG A 35 -12.88 -17.62 2.38
CA ARG A 35 -11.59 -17.75 1.68
C ARG A 35 -11.42 -16.68 0.60
N SER A 36 -12.47 -16.42 -0.19
CA SER A 36 -12.43 -15.37 -1.21
C SER A 36 -12.36 -13.99 -0.54
N PHE A 37 -13.15 -13.76 0.51
CA PHE A 37 -13.15 -12.51 1.26
C PHE A 37 -11.78 -12.19 1.86
N LEU A 38 -11.17 -13.13 2.58
CA LEU A 38 -9.86 -12.91 3.21
C LEU A 38 -8.73 -12.76 2.18
N TYR A 39 -8.87 -13.34 0.98
CA TYR A 39 -7.91 -13.15 -0.11
C TYR A 39 -8.04 -11.77 -0.77
N TYR A 40 -9.26 -11.23 -0.94
CA TYR A 40 -9.49 -9.93 -1.57
C TYR A 40 -9.33 -8.74 -0.62
N ILE A 41 -9.51 -8.91 0.70
CA ILE A 41 -9.34 -7.84 1.69
C ILE A 41 -7.98 -7.13 1.57
N PRO A 42 -6.82 -7.82 1.55
CA PRO A 42 -5.52 -7.15 1.49
C PRO A 42 -5.37 -6.27 0.25
N TYR A 43 -5.81 -6.73 -0.91
CA TYR A 43 -5.74 -5.96 -2.16
C TYR A 43 -6.68 -4.75 -2.15
N ALA A 44 -7.89 -4.92 -1.61
CA ALA A 44 -8.84 -3.81 -1.46
C ALA A 44 -8.32 -2.76 -0.48
N VAL A 45 -7.76 -3.18 0.66
CA VAL A 45 -7.18 -2.29 1.67
C VAL A 45 -5.93 -1.59 1.10
N LEU A 46 -5.03 -2.31 0.43
CA LEU A 46 -3.86 -1.72 -0.20
C LEU A 46 -4.27 -0.64 -1.22
N SER A 47 -5.24 -0.94 -2.08
CA SER A 47 -5.75 0.02 -3.07
C SER A 47 -6.40 1.23 -2.39
N ALA A 48 -7.22 1.01 -1.36
CA ALA A 48 -7.88 2.06 -0.60
C ALA A 48 -6.89 2.97 0.16
N MET A 49 -5.74 2.45 0.56
CA MET A 49 -4.66 3.24 1.17
C MET A 49 -3.85 4.01 0.12
N THR A 50 -3.60 3.40 -1.05
CA THR A 50 -2.66 3.95 -2.04
C THR A 50 -3.32 4.99 -2.95
N ILE A 51 -4.54 4.73 -3.45
CA ILE A 51 -5.27 5.62 -4.36
C ILE A 51 -5.39 7.05 -3.80
N PRO A 52 -5.93 7.29 -2.59
CA PRO A 52 -6.03 8.64 -2.06
C PRO A 52 -4.65 9.23 -1.78
N ALA A 53 -3.71 8.44 -1.25
CA ALA A 53 -2.39 8.92 -0.90
C ALA A 53 -1.70 9.56 -2.10
N ILE A 54 -1.74 8.94 -3.28
CA ILE A 54 -1.08 9.46 -4.50
C ILE A 54 -1.63 10.83 -4.91
N PHE A 55 -2.95 11.07 -4.78
CA PHE A 55 -3.55 12.36 -5.13
C PHE A 55 -3.27 13.45 -4.09
N TYR A 56 -3.15 13.09 -2.81
CA TYR A 56 -2.85 14.05 -1.74
C TYR A 56 -1.35 14.29 -1.50
N THR A 57 -0.45 13.46 -2.05
CA THR A 57 0.99 13.64 -1.80
C THR A 57 1.55 14.90 -2.46
N THR A 58 0.92 15.37 -3.53
CA THR A 58 1.35 16.55 -4.29
C THR A 58 0.40 17.71 -4.03
N HIS A 59 0.92 18.92 -3.81
CA HIS A 59 0.09 20.12 -3.63
C HIS A 59 -0.74 20.50 -4.87
N ASN A 60 -0.42 19.92 -6.04
CA ASN A 60 -1.11 20.13 -7.28
C ASN A 60 -1.68 18.80 -7.83
N ILE A 61 -2.99 18.77 -8.01
CA ILE A 61 -3.75 17.62 -8.51
C ILE A 61 -3.32 17.23 -9.93
N TRP A 62 -2.97 18.21 -10.78
CA TRP A 62 -2.56 17.94 -12.17
C TRP A 62 -1.28 17.12 -12.24
N THR A 63 -0.34 17.41 -11.35
CA THR A 63 0.93 16.69 -11.21
C THR A 63 0.72 15.26 -10.75
N ALA A 64 -0.18 15.04 -9.78
CA ALA A 64 -0.54 13.70 -9.31
C ALA A 64 -1.26 12.87 -10.38
N VAL A 65 -2.15 13.48 -11.16
CA VAL A 65 -2.85 12.83 -12.29
C VAL A 65 -1.86 12.43 -13.40
N ALA A 66 -0.90 13.29 -13.73
CA ALA A 66 0.11 12.98 -14.73
C ALA A 66 1.03 11.81 -14.28
N GLY A 67 1.48 11.81 -13.03
CA GLY A 67 2.29 10.73 -12.47
C GLY A 67 1.54 9.39 -12.41
N THR A 68 0.25 9.41 -12.02
CA THR A 68 -0.59 8.20 -12.02
C THR A 68 -0.86 7.68 -13.42
N ALA A 69 -1.14 8.55 -14.39
CA ALA A 69 -1.36 8.13 -15.77
C ALA A 69 -0.13 7.38 -16.34
N VAL A 70 1.07 7.93 -16.12
CA VAL A 70 2.32 7.27 -16.54
C VAL A 70 2.53 5.95 -15.78
N ALA A 71 2.30 5.93 -14.47
CA ALA A 71 2.43 4.70 -13.68
C ALA A 71 1.51 3.59 -14.21
N VAL A 72 0.26 3.92 -14.53
CA VAL A 72 -0.74 2.98 -15.05
C VAL A 72 -0.34 2.47 -16.44
N VAL A 73 0.07 3.35 -17.34
CA VAL A 73 0.51 2.95 -18.70
C VAL A 73 1.71 2.01 -18.63
N LEU A 74 2.72 2.32 -17.81
CA LEU A 74 3.91 1.47 -17.69
C LEU A 74 3.60 0.15 -16.96
N ALA A 75 2.67 0.15 -16.00
CA ALA A 75 2.22 -1.06 -15.33
C ALA A 75 1.48 -2.01 -16.29
N PHE A 76 0.68 -1.48 -17.23
CA PHE A 76 0.05 -2.27 -18.29
C PHE A 76 1.04 -2.88 -19.28
N LEU A 77 2.24 -2.30 -19.41
CA LEU A 77 3.32 -2.82 -20.23
C LEU A 77 4.18 -3.86 -19.49
N GLU A 78 3.71 -4.37 -18.34
CA GLU A 78 4.38 -5.38 -17.50
C GLU A 78 5.83 -5.02 -17.12
N MET A 79 6.12 -3.71 -17.02
CA MET A 79 7.46 -3.23 -16.69
C MET A 79 7.85 -3.49 -15.23
N PRO A 80 9.15 -3.61 -14.92
CA PRO A 80 9.62 -3.82 -13.56
C PRO A 80 9.23 -2.64 -12.66
N LEU A 81 8.84 -2.96 -11.40
CA LEU A 81 8.34 -2.01 -10.41
C LEU A 81 9.25 -0.78 -10.23
N ILE A 82 10.57 -0.99 -10.25
CA ILE A 82 11.57 0.08 -10.10
C ILE A 82 11.46 1.10 -11.24
N VAL A 83 11.28 0.63 -12.48
CA VAL A 83 11.14 1.49 -13.66
C VAL A 83 9.84 2.28 -13.59
N VAL A 84 8.73 1.63 -13.23
CA VAL A 84 7.44 2.30 -13.04
C VAL A 84 7.53 3.39 -11.97
N ALA A 85 8.15 3.09 -10.83
CA ALA A 85 8.30 4.03 -9.72
C ALA A 85 9.17 5.24 -10.09
N LEU A 86 10.32 5.01 -10.75
CA LEU A 86 11.20 6.08 -11.21
C LEU A 86 10.53 6.96 -12.26
N ALA A 87 9.86 6.36 -13.25
CA ALA A 87 9.20 7.11 -14.31
C ALA A 87 7.99 7.90 -13.79
N ALA A 88 7.17 7.33 -12.92
CA ALA A 88 6.05 8.03 -12.28
C ALA A 88 6.55 9.21 -11.42
N SER A 89 7.57 8.99 -10.61
CA SER A 89 8.15 10.03 -9.75
C SER A 89 8.83 11.13 -10.57
N GLY A 90 9.56 10.76 -11.62
CA GLY A 90 10.18 11.71 -12.55
C GLY A 90 9.14 12.53 -13.31
N THR A 91 8.04 11.92 -13.75
CA THR A 91 6.96 12.64 -14.43
C THR A 91 6.29 13.63 -13.47
N ALA A 92 5.97 13.20 -12.25
CA ALA A 92 5.42 14.09 -11.23
C ALA A 92 6.38 15.26 -10.94
N PHE A 93 7.68 15.01 -10.84
CA PHE A 93 8.67 16.08 -10.63
C PHE A 93 8.74 17.06 -11.81
N LEU A 94 8.79 16.56 -13.05
CA LEU A 94 8.86 17.41 -14.24
C LEU A 94 7.60 18.27 -14.42
N VAL A 95 6.43 17.69 -14.21
CA VAL A 95 5.16 18.41 -14.30
C VAL A 95 5.02 19.43 -13.16
N GLY A 96 5.49 19.10 -11.95
CA GLY A 96 5.51 20.01 -10.81
C GLY A 96 6.55 21.14 -10.91
N ILE A 97 7.57 21.01 -11.75
CA ILE A 97 8.47 22.13 -12.07
C ILE A 97 7.81 23.11 -13.04
N PHE A 98 6.97 22.61 -13.94
CA PHE A 98 6.36 23.40 -15.00
C PHE A 98 5.09 24.15 -14.54
N MET A 99 4.47 23.73 -13.42
CA MET A 99 3.28 24.34 -12.81
C MET A 99 3.57 24.80 -11.38
#